data_AF-A0A535QK28-F1
#
_entry.id   AF-A0A535QK28-F1
#
_cell.length_a   1.000
_cell.length_b   1.000
_cell.length_c   1.000
_cell.angle_alpha   90.00
_cell.angle_beta   90.00
_cell.angle_gamma   90.00
#
_symmetry.space_group_name_H-M   'P 1'
#
loop_
_entity.id
_entity.type
_entity.pdbx_description
1 polymer ?
#
loop_
_entity_poly.entity_id
_entity_poly.type
_entity_poly.pdbx_seq_one_letter_code
_entity_poly.pdbx_strand_id
1 'polypeptide(L)'
;MVKRGFDLTVSAVSLVVLAPLFFVIAILIKRDSRGPVFYRGERVGRNGRRFRIYKFRTMVSDADRRGPGITAQDDPRITVLGRRLRRSKLDELPQLINVARGDMSLVGPRPEIQEMVDRYPPLFRRLLALRPGMTSPASLVYRNEEKEIGSNAARYAEVILPDKLAIDLRYLLHHSFWTDLRIIGQTVGAVFGLDSFAFRWLARSVRRYVPWVLLDAPVIAFAFYAALFLRLLDYPTSELGGYLSSMTTWIVPLVALYLLMTSLWGVHRRLWRFATAADVRPIFGASLT
;
A
#
# COMPACT_ATOMS: atom_id res chain seq x y z
N MET A 1 16.48 5.37 0.80
CA MET A 1 15.93 5.48 -0.57
C MET A 1 14.99 4.33 -0.92
N VAL A 2 15.32 3.08 -0.56
CA VAL A 2 14.49 1.86 -0.79
C VAL A 2 13.02 2.03 -0.43
N LYS A 3 12.72 2.49 0.80
CA LYS A 3 11.32 2.70 1.26
C LYS A 3 10.53 3.64 0.33
N ARG A 4 11.14 4.73 -0.15
CA ARG A 4 10.45 5.69 -1.00
C ARG A 4 10.16 5.12 -2.39
N GLY A 5 11.09 4.35 -2.95
CA GLY A 5 10.87 3.65 -4.21
C GLY A 5 9.72 2.64 -4.09
N PHE A 6 9.73 1.85 -3.01
CA PHE A 6 8.64 0.92 -2.70
C PHE A 6 7.28 1.62 -2.57
N ASP A 7 7.20 2.69 -1.77
CA ASP A 7 5.97 3.48 -1.59
C ASP A 7 5.43 4.00 -2.93
N LEU A 8 6.31 4.56 -3.78
CA LEU A 8 5.93 5.09 -5.09
C LEU A 8 5.42 3.99 -6.01
N THR A 9 6.15 2.88 -6.14
CA THR A 9 5.77 1.76 -7.01
C THR A 9 4.44 1.14 -6.59
N VAL A 10 4.28 0.82 -5.30
CA VAL A 10 3.06 0.19 -4.79
C VAL A 10 1.86 1.13 -4.89
N SER A 11 2.03 2.41 -4.56
CA SER A 11 0.94 3.39 -4.68
C SER A 11 0.54 3.64 -6.14
N ALA A 12 1.51 3.77 -7.07
CA ALA A 12 1.23 3.95 -8.49
C ALA A 12 0.48 2.75 -9.08
N VAL A 13 0.96 1.52 -8.82
CA VAL A 13 0.29 0.30 -9.29
C VAL A 13 -1.12 0.19 -8.69
N SER A 14 -1.26 0.45 -7.39
CA SER A 14 -2.56 0.39 -6.71
C SER A 14 -3.54 1.42 -7.25
N LEU A 15 -3.10 2.64 -7.59
CA LEU A 15 -3.95 3.66 -8.21
C LEU A 15 -4.47 3.23 -9.58
N VAL A 16 -3.64 2.60 -10.41
CA VAL A 16 -4.07 2.08 -11.73
C VAL A 16 -5.07 0.94 -11.56
N VAL A 17 -4.78 -0.03 -10.70
CA VAL A 17 -5.66 -1.18 -10.45
C VAL A 17 -6.99 -0.76 -9.84
N LEU A 18 -6.99 0.24 -8.95
CA LEU A 18 -8.19 0.72 -8.26
C LEU A 18 -8.93 1.82 -9.04
N ALA A 19 -8.43 2.29 -10.19
CA ALA A 19 -9.06 3.36 -10.97
C ALA A 19 -10.52 3.05 -11.36
N PRO A 20 -10.89 1.84 -11.81
CA PRO A 20 -12.30 1.51 -12.10
C PRO A 20 -13.19 1.61 -10.86
N LEU A 21 -12.69 1.15 -9.71
CA LEU A 21 -13.41 1.25 -8.43
C LEU A 21 -13.57 2.71 -8.01
N PHE A 22 -12.54 3.53 -8.15
CA PHE A 22 -12.58 4.96 -7.84
C PHE A 22 -13.61 5.69 -8.69
N PHE A 23 -13.72 5.34 -9.98
CA PHE A 23 -14.72 5.90 -10.88
C PHE A 23 -16.16 5.56 -10.43
N VAL A 24 -16.42 4.29 -10.09
CA VAL A 24 -17.73 3.87 -9.57
C VAL A 24 -18.07 4.60 -8.27
N ILE A 25 -17.14 4.64 -7.31
CA ILE A 25 -17.34 5.35 -6.04
C ILE A 25 -17.58 6.85 -6.28
N ALA A 26 -16.87 7.47 -7.22
CA ALA A 26 -17.06 8.88 -7.56
C ALA A 26 -18.47 9.18 -8.07
N ILE A 27 -19.03 8.33 -8.94
CA ILE A 27 -20.42 8.45 -9.41
C ILE A 27 -21.40 8.30 -8.25
N LEU A 28 -21.21 7.30 -7.40
CA LEU A 28 -22.08 7.07 -6.24
C LEU A 28 -22.07 8.27 -5.28
N ILE A 29 -20.90 8.87 -5.02
CA ILE A 29 -20.76 10.06 -4.17
C ILE A 29 -21.49 11.27 -4.77
N LYS A 30 -21.42 11.44 -6.10
CA LYS A 30 -22.11 12.53 -6.81
C LYS A 30 -23.63 12.37 -6.81
N ARG A 31 -24.13 11.13 -6.79
CA ARG A 31 -25.56 10.83 -6.68
C ARG A 31 -26.08 10.93 -5.25
N ASP A 32 -25.23 10.66 -4.26
CA ASP A 32 -25.59 10.65 -2.84
C ASP A 32 -25.66 12.07 -2.23
N SER A 33 -24.79 13.00 -2.63
CA SER A 33 -24.85 14.40 -2.17
C SER A 33 -24.19 15.40 -3.15
N ARG A 34 -24.61 16.67 -3.10
CA ARG A 34 -24.01 17.75 -3.92
C ARG A 34 -22.58 18.07 -3.48
N GLY A 35 -21.71 18.47 -4.42
CA GLY A 35 -20.33 18.94 -4.15
C GLY A 35 -19.20 18.04 -4.73
N PRO A 36 -17.95 18.16 -4.25
CA PRO A 36 -16.79 17.45 -4.80
C PRO A 36 -16.72 15.97 -4.36
N VAL A 37 -16.08 15.13 -5.18
CA VAL A 37 -15.86 13.69 -4.88
C VAL A 37 -14.89 13.49 -3.72
N PHE A 38 -13.82 14.29 -3.70
CA PHE A 38 -12.76 14.18 -2.71
C PHE A 38 -12.92 15.22 -1.59
N TYR A 39 -12.75 14.77 -0.36
CA TYR A 39 -12.45 15.62 0.78
C TYR A 39 -10.95 15.89 0.84
N ARG A 40 -10.57 17.13 1.19
CA ARG A 40 -9.18 17.62 1.18
C ARG A 40 -8.86 18.41 2.45
N GLY A 41 -8.78 17.72 3.58
CA GLY A 41 -8.44 18.33 4.87
C GLY A 41 -6.94 18.67 4.98
N GLU A 42 -6.62 19.79 5.61
CA GLU A 42 -5.22 20.14 5.92
C GLU A 42 -4.70 19.28 7.06
N ARG A 43 -3.48 18.75 6.92
CA ARG A 43 -2.80 17.94 7.92
C ARG A 43 -1.33 18.33 8.00
N VAL A 44 -0.72 18.03 9.14
CA VAL A 44 0.70 18.25 9.37
C VAL A 44 1.47 17.00 8.94
N GLY A 45 2.41 17.18 8.01
CA GLY A 45 3.29 16.15 7.49
C GLY A 45 4.73 16.30 7.97
N ARG A 46 5.64 15.63 7.27
CA ARG A 46 7.06 15.57 7.65
C ARG A 46 7.65 16.97 7.84
N ASN A 47 8.42 17.15 8.90
CA ASN A 47 9.06 18.40 9.32
C ASN A 47 8.05 19.54 9.53
N GLY A 48 6.82 19.24 9.91
CA GLY A 48 5.77 20.23 10.14
C GLY A 48 5.14 20.80 8.86
N ARG A 49 5.52 20.30 7.67
CA ARG A 49 4.98 20.80 6.40
C ARG A 49 3.51 20.41 6.26
N ARG A 50 2.66 21.40 6.01
CA ARG A 50 1.22 21.17 5.79
C ARG A 50 0.96 20.59 4.41
N PHE A 51 0.03 19.66 4.33
CA PHE A 51 -0.43 19.08 3.07
C PHE A 51 -1.92 18.78 3.14
N ARG A 52 -2.54 18.56 1.98
CA ARG A 52 -3.97 18.18 1.89
C ARG A 52 -4.12 16.68 1.72
N ILE A 53 -4.75 16.03 2.69
CA ILE A 53 -5.03 14.60 2.63
C ILE A 53 -6.19 14.33 1.68
N TYR A 54 -6.04 13.34 0.78
CA TYR A 54 -7.12 12.92 -0.11
C TYR A 54 -7.94 11.81 0.54
N LYS A 55 -9.25 12.03 0.70
CA LYS A 55 -10.22 11.00 1.06
C LYS A 55 -11.42 11.09 0.12
N PHE A 56 -12.16 10.00 -0.03
CA PHE A 56 -13.50 10.13 -0.59
C PHE A 56 -14.37 10.90 0.39
N ARG A 57 -15.23 11.75 -0.14
CA ARG A 57 -16.16 12.51 0.67
C ARG A 57 -17.22 11.56 1.24
N THR A 58 -17.30 11.53 2.56
CA THR A 58 -18.27 10.73 3.33
C THR A 58 -19.26 11.59 4.12
N MET A 59 -19.10 12.92 4.06
CA MET A 59 -19.96 13.89 4.73
C MET A 59 -20.56 14.89 3.74
N VAL A 60 -21.62 15.57 4.16
CA VAL A 60 -22.19 16.71 3.41
C VAL A 60 -21.15 17.82 3.23
N SER A 61 -21.26 18.58 2.13
CA SER A 61 -20.24 19.58 1.73
C SER A 61 -19.98 20.69 2.75
N ASP A 62 -20.95 21.01 3.61
CA ASP A 62 -20.83 22.03 4.65
C ASP A 62 -20.48 21.43 6.02
N ALA A 63 -20.03 20.17 6.10
CA ALA A 63 -19.81 19.50 7.38
C ALA A 63 -18.83 20.24 8.29
N ASP A 64 -17.76 20.80 7.72
CA ASP A 64 -16.75 21.58 8.46
C ASP A 64 -17.34 22.85 9.11
N ARG A 65 -18.46 23.37 8.58
CA ARG A 65 -19.18 24.55 9.13
C ARG A 65 -20.24 24.19 10.16
N ARG A 66 -20.61 22.90 10.26
CA ARG A 66 -21.77 22.41 11.03
C ARG A 66 -21.40 21.65 12.30
N GLY A 67 -20.12 21.53 12.65
CA GLY A 67 -19.70 20.82 13.85
C GLY A 67 -18.18 20.69 14.01
N PRO A 68 -17.71 20.03 15.09
CA PRO A 68 -16.28 19.91 15.40
C PRO A 68 -15.51 19.11 14.33
N GLY A 69 -14.19 19.30 14.26
CA GLY A 69 -13.30 18.62 13.31
C GLY A 69 -13.11 17.12 13.57
N ILE A 70 -13.55 16.64 14.74
CA ILE A 70 -13.54 15.23 15.13
C ILE A 70 -14.93 14.63 14.86
N THR A 71 -14.98 13.49 14.18
CA THR A 71 -16.24 12.79 13.91
C THR A 71 -16.58 11.82 15.04
N ALA A 72 -17.79 11.94 15.61
CA ALA A 72 -18.39 10.91 16.46
C ALA A 72 -19.09 9.81 15.63
N GLN A 73 -19.43 8.69 16.27
CA GLN A 73 -20.01 7.51 15.61
C GLN A 73 -21.34 7.80 14.87
N ASP A 74 -22.22 8.62 15.45
CA ASP A 74 -23.56 8.94 14.91
C ASP A 74 -23.67 10.37 14.40
N ASP A 75 -22.58 10.88 13.79
CA ASP A 75 -22.54 12.26 13.30
C ASP A 75 -23.55 12.46 12.13
N PRO A 76 -24.52 13.37 12.28
CA PRO A 76 -25.58 13.60 11.28
C PRO A 76 -25.03 14.18 9.97
N ARG A 77 -23.77 14.65 9.96
CA ARG A 77 -23.10 15.16 8.76
C ARG A 77 -22.68 14.04 7.80
N ILE A 78 -22.63 12.78 8.26
CA ILE A 78 -22.21 11.63 7.45
C ILE A 78 -23.37 11.17 6.54
N THR A 79 -23.09 11.00 5.25
CA THR A 79 -24.12 10.55 4.30
C THR A 79 -24.36 9.04 4.38
N VAL A 80 -25.44 8.55 3.76
CA VAL A 80 -25.77 7.12 3.76
C VAL A 80 -24.67 6.29 3.09
N LEU A 81 -24.21 6.71 1.91
CA LEU A 81 -23.06 6.10 1.26
C LEU A 81 -21.79 6.30 2.08
N GLY A 82 -21.60 7.49 2.66
CA GLY A 82 -20.45 7.82 3.51
C GLY A 82 -20.26 6.85 4.67
N ARG A 83 -21.35 6.46 5.34
CA ARG A 83 -21.30 5.43 6.40
C ARG A 83 -20.77 4.09 5.89
N ARG A 84 -21.16 3.65 4.68
CA ARG A 84 -20.66 2.40 4.09
C ARG A 84 -19.18 2.49 3.72
N LEU A 85 -18.76 3.62 3.16
CA LEU A 85 -17.36 3.85 2.80
C LEU A 85 -16.44 3.87 4.03
N ARG A 86 -16.85 4.52 5.14
CA ARG A 86 -16.09 4.55 6.41
C ARG A 86 -15.99 3.17 7.06
N ARG A 87 -17.10 2.41 7.11
CA ARG A 87 -17.11 1.04 7.66
C ARG A 87 -16.15 0.11 6.92
N SER A 88 -16.08 0.25 5.60
CA SER A 88 -15.19 -0.54 4.74
C SER A 88 -13.78 0.05 4.61
N LYS A 89 -13.52 1.24 5.18
CA LYS A 89 -12.28 2.04 5.04
C LYS A 89 -11.92 2.37 3.57
N LEU A 90 -12.86 2.21 2.65
CA LEU A 90 -12.67 2.54 1.23
C LEU A 90 -12.51 4.04 1.03
N ASP A 91 -13.01 4.87 1.95
CA ASP A 91 -12.88 6.32 1.91
C ASP A 91 -11.43 6.80 2.04
N GLU A 92 -10.54 5.99 2.63
CA GLU A 92 -9.14 6.33 2.83
C GLU A 92 -8.25 5.97 1.63
N LEU A 93 -8.72 5.15 0.68
CA LEU A 93 -7.92 4.72 -0.48
C LEU A 93 -7.34 5.86 -1.34
N PRO A 94 -8.01 7.02 -1.52
CA PRO A 94 -7.41 8.14 -2.25
C PRO A 94 -6.13 8.71 -1.63
N GLN A 95 -5.80 8.38 -0.38
CA GLN A 95 -4.51 8.74 0.24
C GLN A 95 -3.32 8.14 -0.50
N LEU A 96 -3.52 7.09 -1.32
CA LEU A 96 -2.49 6.58 -2.23
C LEU A 96 -1.96 7.67 -3.18
N ILE A 97 -2.77 8.68 -3.51
CA ILE A 97 -2.34 9.87 -4.27
C ILE A 97 -1.29 10.67 -3.46
N ASN A 98 -1.51 10.86 -2.15
CA ASN A 98 -0.53 11.53 -1.28
C ASN A 98 0.77 10.71 -1.17
N VAL A 99 0.66 9.39 -1.13
CA VAL A 99 1.84 8.51 -1.14
C VAL A 99 2.59 8.65 -2.46
N ALA A 100 1.91 8.61 -3.61
CA ALA A 100 2.55 8.81 -4.91
C ALA A 100 3.23 10.19 -5.02
N ARG A 101 2.60 11.25 -4.50
CA ARG A 101 3.15 12.62 -4.46
C ARG A 101 4.31 12.81 -3.49
N GLY A 102 4.44 11.93 -2.50
CA GLY A 102 5.52 11.98 -1.50
C GLY A 102 5.21 12.77 -0.23
N ASP A 103 3.96 13.22 -0.08
CA ASP A 103 3.45 13.82 1.15
C ASP A 103 3.36 12.77 2.27
N MET A 104 2.97 11.54 1.89
CA MET A 104 2.77 10.40 2.78
C MET A 104 3.65 9.20 2.38
N SER A 105 3.71 8.23 3.28
CA SER A 105 4.28 6.89 3.15
C SER A 105 3.16 5.86 3.27
N LEU A 106 3.36 4.61 2.82
CA LEU A 106 2.38 3.55 3.10
C LEU A 106 2.29 3.30 4.61
N VAL A 107 3.44 3.23 5.27
CA VAL A 107 3.55 3.03 6.73
C VAL A 107 4.27 4.19 7.39
N GLY A 108 3.67 4.72 8.45
CA GLY A 108 4.19 5.83 9.25
C GLY A 108 3.12 6.36 10.22
N PRO A 109 3.46 7.28 11.13
CA PRO A 109 2.51 7.86 12.07
C PRO A 109 1.33 8.52 11.34
N ARG A 110 0.12 8.45 11.90
CA ARG A 110 -1.06 9.03 11.23
C ARG A 110 -0.94 10.56 11.18
N PRO A 111 -1.23 11.21 10.04
CA PRO A 111 -1.17 12.67 9.94
C PRO A 111 -2.32 13.32 10.72
N GLU A 112 -1.98 14.25 11.61
CA GLU A 112 -2.93 14.94 12.48
C GLU A 112 -3.16 16.41 12.03
N ILE A 113 -4.23 17.02 12.55
CA ILE A 113 -4.48 18.47 12.37
C ILE A 113 -3.54 19.28 13.27
N GLN A 114 -3.29 20.53 12.89
CA GLN A 114 -2.39 21.42 13.63
C GLN A 114 -2.76 21.54 15.11
N GLU A 115 -4.06 21.67 15.42
CA GLU A 115 -4.57 21.75 16.79
C GLU A 115 -4.13 20.57 17.67
N MET A 116 -4.13 19.35 17.13
CA MET A 116 -3.69 18.15 17.85
C MET A 116 -2.16 18.10 18.00
N VAL A 117 -1.44 18.59 16.98
CA VAL A 117 0.02 18.71 17.00
C VAL A 117 0.47 19.66 18.10
N ASP A 118 -0.21 20.79 18.24
CA ASP A 118 0.11 21.83 19.21
C ASP A 118 -0.21 21.41 20.66
N ARG A 119 -1.08 20.40 20.84
CA ARG A 119 -1.40 19.84 22.17
C ARG A 119 -0.29 18.97 22.75
N TYR A 120 0.54 18.33 21.91
CA TYR A 120 1.66 17.48 22.33
C TYR A 120 2.99 17.79 21.61
N PRO A 121 3.52 19.04 21.69
CA PRO A 121 4.65 19.47 20.87
C PRO A 121 5.92 18.59 20.98
N PRO A 122 6.34 18.12 22.18
CA PRO A 122 7.54 17.30 22.29
C PRO A 122 7.44 15.96 21.56
N LEU A 123 6.26 15.32 21.59
CA LEU A 123 6.03 14.02 20.95
C LEU A 123 5.94 14.19 19.43
N PHE A 124 5.18 15.17 18.97
CA PHE A 124 5.05 15.44 17.53
C PHE A 124 6.37 15.92 16.91
N ARG A 125 7.20 16.69 17.60
CA ARG A 125 8.52 17.08 17.08
C ARG A 125 9.36 15.87 16.66
N ARG A 126 9.26 14.76 17.40
CA ARG A 126 9.95 13.49 17.06
C ARG A 126 9.24 12.74 15.94
N LEU A 127 7.92 12.60 16.03
CA LEU A 127 7.13 11.84 15.04
C LEU A 127 7.14 12.47 13.65
N LEU A 128 7.11 13.80 13.58
CA LEU A 128 7.15 14.56 12.33
C LEU A 128 8.51 14.44 11.62
N ALA A 129 9.52 13.81 12.21
CA ALA A 129 10.74 13.44 11.48
C ALA A 129 10.47 12.41 10.37
N LEU A 130 9.45 11.57 10.54
CA LEU A 130 8.99 10.60 9.55
C LEU A 130 7.94 11.19 8.61
N ARG A 131 7.79 10.58 7.43
CA ARG A 131 6.61 10.82 6.61
C ARG A 131 5.39 10.20 7.29
N PRO A 132 4.26 10.90 7.36
CA PRO A 132 3.02 10.32 7.85
C PRO A 132 2.61 9.12 6.99
N GLY A 133 1.97 8.14 7.61
CA GLY A 133 1.55 6.89 6.98
C GLY A 133 0.07 6.85 6.64
N MET A 134 -0.28 6.12 5.57
CA MET A 134 -1.65 5.69 5.34
C MET A 134 -2.10 4.68 6.42
N THR A 135 -1.18 3.84 6.89
CA THR A 135 -1.37 2.97 8.06
C THR A 135 -0.23 3.14 9.05
N SER A 136 -0.52 2.86 10.32
CA SER A 136 0.44 2.87 11.43
C SER A 136 0.12 1.73 12.41
N PRO A 137 1.07 1.32 13.27
CA PRO A 137 0.74 0.37 14.33
C PRO A 137 -0.34 0.92 15.28
N ALA A 138 -0.34 2.23 15.56
CA ALA A 138 -1.43 2.85 16.32
C ALA A 138 -2.78 2.76 15.58
N SER A 139 -2.79 2.89 14.26
CA SER A 139 -4.00 2.77 13.43
C SER A 139 -4.57 1.34 13.40
N LEU A 140 -3.71 0.33 13.59
CA LEU A 140 -4.14 -1.08 13.73
C LEU A 140 -4.82 -1.32 15.07
N VAL A 141 -4.21 -0.86 16.16
CA VAL A 141 -4.78 -0.97 17.52
C VAL A 141 -6.10 -0.22 17.59
N TYR A 142 -6.12 1.02 17.13
CA TYR A 142 -7.29 1.91 17.15
C TYR A 142 -8.11 1.88 15.87
N ARG A 143 -8.23 0.73 15.20
CA ARG A 143 -8.98 0.60 13.94
C ARG A 143 -10.46 1.04 14.08
N ASN A 144 -11.04 0.74 15.23
CA ASN A 144 -12.42 1.06 15.58
C ASN A 144 -12.51 2.28 16.50
N GLU A 145 -11.57 3.24 16.37
CA GLU A 145 -11.51 4.45 17.21
C GLU A 145 -12.84 5.19 17.34
N GLU A 146 -13.65 5.23 16.27
CA GLU A 146 -14.96 5.89 16.28
C GLU A 146 -15.89 5.33 17.38
N LYS A 147 -15.79 4.02 17.66
CA LYS A 147 -16.55 3.37 18.75
C LYS A 147 -16.00 3.72 20.13
N GLU A 148 -14.68 3.88 20.25
CA GLU A 148 -14.03 4.19 21.52
C GLU A 148 -14.15 5.66 21.93
N ILE A 149 -14.22 6.56 20.94
CA ILE A 149 -14.52 7.98 21.14
C ILE A 149 -15.97 8.15 21.66
N GLY A 150 -16.90 7.34 21.15
CA GLY A 150 -18.32 7.43 21.50
C GLY A 150 -18.90 8.80 21.12
N SER A 151 -19.66 9.42 22.04
CA SER A 151 -20.25 10.74 21.84
C SER A 151 -19.35 11.91 22.27
N ASN A 152 -18.26 11.65 23.01
CA ASN A 152 -17.41 12.70 23.55
C ASN A 152 -16.15 12.89 22.70
N ALA A 153 -16.17 13.90 21.82
CA ALA A 153 -15.03 14.24 20.97
C ALA A 153 -13.75 14.59 21.75
N ALA A 154 -13.85 15.11 22.99
CA ALA A 154 -12.69 15.44 23.82
C ALA A 154 -11.90 14.18 24.23
N ARG A 155 -12.57 13.03 24.33
CA ARG A 155 -11.95 11.74 24.66
C ARG A 155 -10.85 11.35 23.67
N TYR A 156 -10.99 11.75 22.40
CA TYR A 156 -9.94 11.51 21.42
C TYR A 156 -8.62 12.16 21.83
N ALA A 157 -8.66 13.44 22.15
CA ALA A 157 -7.45 14.21 22.43
C ALA A 157 -6.85 13.90 23.81
N GLU A 158 -7.67 13.51 24.78
CA GLU A 158 -7.24 13.28 26.17
C GLU A 158 -6.78 11.86 26.47
N VAL A 159 -7.40 10.86 25.82
CA VAL A 159 -7.17 9.44 26.16
C VAL A 159 -6.53 8.70 25.00
N ILE A 160 -7.12 8.80 23.81
CA ILE A 160 -6.73 7.97 22.65
C ILE A 160 -5.44 8.50 22.02
N LEU A 161 -5.33 9.82 21.82
CA LEU A 161 -4.20 10.44 21.16
C LEU A 161 -2.88 10.19 21.90
N PRO A 162 -2.76 10.37 23.24
CA PRO A 162 -1.52 10.06 23.96
C PRO A 162 -1.03 8.63 23.77
N ASP A 163 -1.93 7.64 23.83
CA ASP A 163 -1.54 6.23 23.66
C ASP A 163 -1.15 5.92 22.21
N LYS A 164 -1.88 6.47 21.24
CA LYS A 164 -1.47 6.42 19.82
C LYS A 164 -0.07 6.96 19.60
N LEU A 165 0.24 8.12 20.19
CA LEU A 165 1.56 8.74 20.09
C LEU A 165 2.64 7.86 20.72
N ALA A 166 2.35 7.20 21.84
CA ALA A 166 3.28 6.25 22.48
C ALA A 166 3.57 5.02 21.61
N ILE A 167 2.54 4.47 20.94
CA ILE A 167 2.70 3.36 19.98
C ILE A 167 3.53 3.81 18.77
N ASP A 168 3.20 4.95 18.18
CA ASP A 168 3.90 5.45 17.00
C ASP A 168 5.35 5.88 17.33
N LEU A 169 5.64 6.32 18.57
CA LEU A 169 7.00 6.57 19.05
C LEU A 169 7.82 5.28 19.19
N ARG A 170 7.21 4.18 19.66
CA ARG A 170 7.88 2.88 19.67
C ARG A 170 8.21 2.41 18.26
N TYR A 171 7.32 2.65 17.31
CA TYR A 171 7.58 2.40 15.89
C TYR A 171 8.72 3.27 15.36
N LEU A 172 8.75 4.58 15.68
CA LEU A 172 9.85 5.47 15.27
C LEU A 172 11.23 4.91 15.64
N LEU A 173 11.37 4.29 16.82
CA LEU A 173 12.64 3.71 17.28
C LEU A 173 13.05 2.40 16.59
N HIS A 174 12.08 1.61 16.12
CA HIS A 174 12.31 0.23 15.62
C HIS A 174 11.82 0.01 14.18
N HIS A 175 11.54 1.10 13.45
CA HIS A 175 11.04 0.99 12.09
C HIS A 175 12.12 0.43 11.17
N SER A 176 11.75 -0.59 10.41
CA SER A 176 12.56 -1.19 9.36
C SER A 176 11.64 -1.54 8.19
N PHE A 177 12.23 -1.82 7.04
CA PHE A 177 11.47 -2.27 5.87
C PHE A 177 10.61 -3.51 6.16
N TRP A 178 11.12 -4.45 6.97
CA TRP A 178 10.38 -5.65 7.36
C TRP A 178 9.24 -5.36 8.34
N THR A 179 9.46 -4.43 9.26
CA THR A 179 8.40 -3.98 10.17
C THR A 179 7.27 -3.31 9.40
N ASP A 180 7.59 -2.53 8.37
CA ASP A 180 6.60 -1.92 7.47
C ASP A 180 5.80 -2.98 6.71
N LEU A 181 6.45 -3.97 6.12
CA LEU A 181 5.79 -5.03 5.39
C LEU A 181 4.84 -5.83 6.29
N ARG A 182 5.26 -6.09 7.54
CA ARG A 182 4.41 -6.73 8.56
C ARG A 182 3.17 -5.88 8.87
N ILE A 183 3.34 -4.58 9.07
CA ILE A 183 2.22 -3.67 9.34
C ILE A 183 1.26 -3.63 8.15
N ILE A 184 1.75 -3.55 6.92
CA ILE A 184 0.91 -3.62 5.71
C ILE A 184 0.11 -4.92 5.69
N GLY A 185 0.76 -6.06 5.92
CA GLY A 185 0.10 -7.37 5.95
C GLY A 185 -0.99 -7.46 7.03
N GLN A 186 -0.71 -6.93 8.23
CA GLN A 186 -1.69 -6.84 9.33
C GLN A 186 -2.86 -5.92 8.96
N THR A 187 -2.61 -4.78 8.29
CA THR A 187 -3.67 -3.86 7.85
C THR A 187 -4.56 -4.50 6.81
N VAL A 188 -4.00 -5.16 5.80
CA VAL A 188 -4.77 -5.89 4.78
C VAL A 188 -5.59 -7.00 5.45
N GLY A 189 -4.97 -7.81 6.32
CA GLY A 189 -5.64 -8.87 7.07
C GLY A 189 -6.76 -8.34 7.98
N ALA A 190 -6.59 -7.17 8.58
CA ALA A 190 -7.62 -6.52 9.36
C ALA A 190 -8.78 -6.05 8.46
N VAL A 191 -8.49 -5.26 7.42
CA VAL A 191 -9.51 -4.67 6.53
C VAL A 191 -10.37 -5.74 5.86
N PHE A 192 -9.73 -6.76 5.27
CA PHE A 192 -10.44 -7.84 4.60
C PHE A 192 -10.90 -8.94 5.56
N GLY A 193 -10.37 -9.02 6.78
CA GLY A 193 -10.55 -10.15 7.67
C GLY A 193 -9.66 -11.32 7.24
N LEU A 194 -8.90 -11.90 8.16
CA LEU A 194 -8.04 -13.07 7.92
C LEU A 194 -8.83 -14.27 7.37
N ASP A 195 -10.16 -14.28 7.56
CA ASP A 195 -11.08 -15.31 7.07
C ASP A 195 -11.76 -14.99 5.74
N SER A 196 -11.56 -13.81 5.17
CA SER A 196 -12.18 -13.49 3.88
C SER A 196 -11.67 -14.41 2.78
N PHE A 197 -12.62 -14.90 1.98
CA PHE A 197 -12.33 -15.69 0.79
C PHE A 197 -11.30 -14.99 -0.11
N ALA A 198 -11.42 -13.68 -0.27
CA ALA A 198 -10.52 -12.85 -1.08
C ALA A 198 -9.09 -12.80 -0.52
N PHE A 199 -8.89 -12.61 0.80
CA PHE A 199 -7.55 -12.61 1.39
C PHE A 199 -6.93 -14.01 1.35
N ARG A 200 -7.70 -15.06 1.66
CA ARG A 200 -7.21 -16.45 1.53
C ARG A 200 -6.89 -16.79 0.08
N TRP A 201 -7.68 -16.33 -0.87
CA TRP A 201 -7.43 -16.54 -2.30
C TRP A 201 -6.21 -15.76 -2.78
N LEU A 202 -6.03 -14.50 -2.37
CA LEU A 202 -4.88 -13.68 -2.72
C LEU A 202 -3.61 -14.23 -2.07
N ALA A 203 -3.62 -14.50 -0.76
CA ALA A 203 -2.49 -15.08 -0.05
C ALA A 203 -2.10 -16.46 -0.61
N ARG A 204 -3.09 -17.31 -0.95
CA ARG A 204 -2.85 -18.57 -1.66
C ARG A 204 -2.29 -18.33 -3.05
N SER A 205 -2.80 -17.36 -3.80
CA SER A 205 -2.32 -17.06 -5.16
C SER A 205 -0.90 -16.52 -5.13
N VAL A 206 -0.60 -15.54 -4.28
CA VAL A 206 0.76 -15.00 -4.09
C VAL A 206 1.72 -16.11 -3.66
N ARG A 207 1.37 -16.90 -2.63
CA ARG A 207 2.19 -18.04 -2.20
C ARG A 207 2.35 -19.10 -3.30
N ARG A 208 1.32 -19.27 -4.14
CA ARG A 208 1.32 -20.23 -5.24
C ARG A 208 2.09 -19.74 -6.45
N TYR A 209 2.14 -18.45 -6.76
CA TYR A 209 2.71 -17.96 -8.03
C TYR A 209 4.06 -17.26 -7.87
N VAL A 210 4.31 -16.58 -6.74
CA VAL A 210 5.55 -15.81 -6.54
C VAL A 210 6.81 -16.69 -6.54
N PRO A 211 6.85 -17.87 -5.91
CA PRO A 211 8.01 -18.74 -5.99
C PRO A 211 8.35 -19.16 -7.43
N TRP A 212 7.35 -19.44 -8.27
CA TRP A 212 7.58 -19.78 -9.68
C TRP A 212 8.12 -18.60 -10.47
N VAL A 213 7.54 -17.41 -10.29
CA VAL A 213 8.04 -16.21 -10.97
C VAL A 213 9.49 -15.92 -10.59
N LEU A 214 9.85 -16.10 -9.32
CA LEU A 214 11.22 -15.91 -8.83
C LEU A 214 12.21 -16.98 -9.31
N LEU A 215 11.74 -18.19 -9.63
CA LEU A 215 12.58 -19.28 -10.17
C LEU A 215 12.67 -19.26 -11.70
N ASP A 216 11.55 -19.01 -12.39
CA ASP A 216 11.49 -19.02 -13.85
C ASP A 216 12.12 -17.75 -14.45
N ALA A 217 11.97 -16.58 -13.82
CA ALA A 217 12.50 -15.34 -14.39
C ALA A 217 14.04 -15.36 -14.57
N PRO A 218 14.86 -15.83 -13.60
CA PRO A 218 16.30 -16.01 -13.79
C PRO A 218 16.64 -17.05 -14.85
N VAL A 219 15.91 -18.18 -14.90
CA VAL A 219 16.16 -19.25 -15.88
C VAL A 219 15.85 -18.78 -17.29
N ILE A 220 14.75 -18.06 -17.49
CA ILE A 220 14.38 -17.48 -18.79
C ILE A 220 15.39 -16.42 -19.20
N ALA A 221 15.76 -15.53 -18.27
CA ALA A 221 16.79 -14.53 -18.53
C ALA A 221 18.11 -15.20 -18.92
N PHE A 222 18.55 -16.22 -18.17
CA PHE A 222 19.76 -16.98 -18.46
C PHE A 222 19.69 -17.69 -19.81
N ALA A 223 18.62 -18.42 -20.10
CA ALA A 223 18.44 -19.11 -21.39
C ALA A 223 18.47 -18.11 -22.56
N PHE A 224 17.84 -16.95 -22.40
CA PHE A 224 17.88 -15.87 -23.39
C PHE A 224 19.30 -15.34 -23.61
N TYR A 225 20.03 -15.05 -22.53
CA TYR A 225 21.43 -14.58 -22.62
C TYR A 225 22.42 -15.67 -23.06
N ALA A 226 22.17 -16.94 -22.77
CA ALA A 226 22.99 -18.06 -23.23
C ALA A 226 22.78 -18.32 -24.73
N ALA A 227 21.53 -18.28 -25.21
CA ALA A 227 21.21 -18.32 -26.63
C ALA A 227 21.83 -17.12 -27.37
N LEU A 228 21.85 -15.95 -26.73
CA LEU A 228 22.53 -14.75 -27.24
C LEU A 228 24.04 -14.97 -27.36
N PHE A 229 24.68 -15.50 -26.32
CA PHE A 229 26.11 -15.80 -26.33
C PHE A 229 26.48 -16.76 -27.46
N LEU A 230 25.71 -17.83 -27.63
CA LEU A 230 25.92 -18.80 -28.70
C LEU A 230 25.73 -18.18 -30.09
N ARG A 231 24.77 -17.27 -30.26
CA ARG A 231 24.52 -16.57 -31.53
C ARG A 231 25.59 -15.52 -31.85
N LEU A 232 26.22 -14.95 -30.83
CA LEU A 232 27.29 -13.97 -30.95
C LEU A 232 28.63 -14.59 -31.38
N LEU A 233 28.80 -15.91 -31.24
CA LEU A 233 30.01 -16.62 -31.70
C LEU A 233 30.19 -16.53 -33.23
N ASP A 234 29.10 -16.30 -33.99
CA ASP A 234 29.11 -16.21 -35.46
C ASP A 234 28.82 -14.79 -36.00
N TYR A 235 28.69 -13.76 -35.15
CA TYR A 235 28.20 -12.43 -35.55
C TYR A 235 29.31 -11.35 -35.57
N PRO A 236 29.37 -10.48 -36.60
CA PRO A 236 30.38 -9.42 -36.67
C PRO A 236 30.21 -8.39 -35.53
N THR A 237 31.32 -8.05 -34.87
CA THR A 237 31.34 -7.23 -33.65
C THR A 237 30.97 -5.76 -33.85
N SER A 238 30.88 -5.28 -35.09
CA SER A 238 30.57 -3.90 -35.45
C SER A 238 29.10 -3.50 -35.22
N GLU A 239 28.18 -4.47 -35.22
CA GLU A 239 26.73 -4.23 -35.09
C GLU A 239 26.17 -4.58 -33.70
N LEU A 240 27.05 -5.02 -32.78
CA LEU A 240 26.69 -5.57 -31.48
C LEU A 240 25.82 -4.63 -30.63
N GLY A 241 26.14 -3.34 -30.63
CA GLY A 241 25.49 -2.34 -29.77
C GLY A 241 24.02 -2.11 -30.11
N GLY A 242 23.68 -2.01 -31.39
CA GLY A 242 22.30 -1.82 -31.85
C GLY A 242 21.42 -3.05 -31.62
N TYR A 243 22.01 -4.24 -31.80
CA TYR A 243 21.35 -5.51 -31.55
C TYR A 243 21.05 -5.71 -30.04
N LEU A 244 22.02 -5.44 -29.17
CA LEU A 244 21.85 -5.54 -27.71
C LEU A 244 20.77 -4.58 -27.18
N SER A 245 20.73 -3.33 -27.68
CA SER A 245 19.74 -2.33 -27.29
C SER A 245 18.31 -2.70 -27.73
N SER A 246 18.16 -3.16 -28.98
CA SER A 246 16.88 -3.64 -29.48
C SER A 246 16.38 -4.83 -28.65
N MET A 247 17.25 -5.78 -28.31
CA MET A 247 16.87 -6.95 -27.52
C MET A 247 16.55 -6.67 -26.05
N THR A 248 17.30 -5.78 -25.38
CA THR A 248 16.96 -5.37 -24.00
C THR A 248 15.59 -4.69 -23.93
N THR A 249 15.17 -4.04 -25.02
CA THR A 249 13.82 -3.48 -25.13
C THR A 249 12.74 -4.57 -25.20
N TRP A 250 13.01 -5.70 -25.86
CA TRP A 250 12.05 -6.79 -26.07
C TRP A 250 12.05 -7.89 -24.99
N ILE A 251 13.10 -8.01 -24.18
CA ILE A 251 13.20 -9.08 -23.17
C ILE A 251 12.10 -8.96 -22.10
N VAL A 252 11.79 -7.74 -21.64
CA VAL A 252 10.77 -7.49 -20.62
C VAL A 252 9.36 -7.88 -21.11
N PRO A 253 8.90 -7.43 -22.29
CA PRO A 253 7.59 -7.85 -22.80
C PRO A 253 7.52 -9.34 -23.15
N LEU A 254 8.61 -9.97 -23.62
CA LEU A 254 8.64 -11.42 -23.86
C LEU A 254 8.52 -12.24 -22.57
N VAL A 255 9.27 -11.86 -21.53
CA VAL A 255 9.16 -12.49 -20.21
C VAL A 255 7.75 -12.29 -19.64
N ALA A 256 7.18 -11.09 -19.77
CA ALA A 256 5.81 -10.82 -19.31
C ALA A 256 4.77 -11.67 -20.06
N LEU A 257 4.90 -11.81 -21.38
CA LEU A 257 4.03 -12.64 -22.22
C LEU A 257 4.14 -14.13 -21.86
N TYR A 258 5.36 -14.62 -21.63
CA TYR A 258 5.60 -16.00 -21.22
C TYR A 258 4.99 -16.29 -19.84
N LEU A 259 5.19 -15.40 -18.86
CA LEU A 259 4.59 -15.53 -17.53
C LEU A 259 3.06 -15.47 -17.59
N LEU A 260 2.50 -14.65 -18.48
CA LEU A 260 1.06 -14.60 -18.73
C LEU A 260 0.54 -15.92 -19.33
N MET A 261 1.18 -16.43 -20.37
CA MET A 261 0.80 -17.67 -21.06
C MET A 261 0.88 -18.89 -20.13
N THR A 262 1.96 -19.02 -19.38
CA THR A 262 2.17 -20.12 -18.42
C THR A 262 1.20 -20.08 -17.23
N SER A 263 0.79 -18.87 -16.83
CA SER A 263 -0.28 -18.67 -15.85
C SER A 263 -1.64 -19.10 -16.40
N LEU A 264 -1.99 -18.64 -17.63
CA LEU A 264 -3.26 -18.96 -18.29
C LEU A 264 -3.44 -20.45 -18.56
N TRP A 265 -2.40 -21.12 -19.05
CA TRP A 265 -2.47 -22.55 -19.41
C TRP A 265 -2.20 -23.50 -18.24
N GLY A 266 -1.90 -22.98 -17.06
CA GLY A 266 -1.72 -23.83 -15.87
C GLY A 266 -0.51 -24.76 -15.95
N VAL A 267 0.48 -24.45 -16.80
CA VAL A 267 1.68 -25.28 -17.04
C VAL A 267 2.47 -25.50 -15.73
N HIS A 268 2.52 -24.47 -14.89
CA HIS A 268 3.06 -24.50 -13.53
C HIS A 268 2.43 -25.57 -12.62
N ARG A 269 1.21 -26.04 -12.91
CA ARG A 269 0.52 -27.06 -12.10
C ARG A 269 1.01 -28.49 -12.38
N ARG A 270 1.65 -28.74 -13.52
CA ARG A 270 2.09 -30.10 -13.92
C ARG A 270 3.58 -30.33 -13.66
N LEU A 271 4.44 -29.38 -14.05
CA LEU A 271 5.90 -29.55 -13.95
C LEU A 271 6.41 -29.50 -12.51
N TRP A 272 5.81 -28.66 -11.67
CA TRP A 272 6.36 -28.35 -10.35
C TRP A 272 5.48 -28.82 -9.18
N ARG A 273 4.49 -29.68 -9.42
CA ARG A 273 3.60 -30.25 -8.38
C ARG A 273 4.38 -30.94 -7.24
N PHE A 274 5.62 -31.35 -7.51
CA PHE A 274 6.49 -32.08 -6.59
C PHE A 274 7.64 -31.26 -6.04
N ALA A 275 7.81 -30.01 -6.48
CA ALA A 275 8.86 -29.14 -5.97
C ALA A 275 8.31 -28.25 -4.84
N THR A 276 8.88 -28.43 -3.66
CA THR A 276 8.60 -27.66 -2.46
C THR A 276 9.78 -26.76 -2.13
N ALA A 277 9.57 -25.76 -1.27
CA ALA A 277 10.67 -24.92 -0.78
C ALA A 277 11.76 -25.72 -0.06
N ALA A 278 11.45 -26.94 0.41
CA ALA A 278 12.43 -27.86 0.99
C ALA A 278 13.39 -28.43 -0.05
N ASP A 279 12.97 -28.57 -1.31
CA ASP A 279 13.79 -29.11 -2.41
C ASP A 279 14.76 -28.06 -2.98
N VAL A 280 14.48 -26.77 -2.75
CA VAL A 280 15.34 -25.65 -3.15
C VAL A 280 16.45 -25.38 -2.12
N ARG A 281 16.22 -25.73 -0.85
CA ARG A 281 17.14 -25.48 0.26
C ARG A 281 18.53 -26.13 0.10
N PRO A 282 18.67 -27.36 -0.43
CA PRO A 282 19.95 -28.00 -0.69
C PRO A 282 20.76 -27.32 -1.80
N ILE A 283 20.07 -26.75 -2.81
CA ILE A 283 20.71 -26.10 -3.97
C ILE A 283 21.52 -24.88 -3.55
N PHE A 284 21.06 -24.15 -2.54
CA PHE A 284 21.75 -22.98 -1.98
C PHE A 284 22.54 -23.28 -0.70
N GLY A 285 22.48 -24.52 -0.20
CA GLY A 285 22.99 -24.91 1.13
C GLY A 285 24.11 -25.95 1.12
N ALA A 286 24.52 -26.48 -0.04
CA ALA A 286 25.56 -27.50 -0.11
C ALA A 286 26.90 -26.91 -0.57
N SER A 287 27.58 -26.19 0.33
CA SER A 287 29.05 -26.20 0.46
C SER A 287 29.51 -25.21 1.54
N LEU A 288 29.37 -25.57 2.81
CA LEU A 288 30.32 -25.19 3.85
C LEU A 288 30.38 -26.38 4.83
N THR A 289 31.23 -27.35 4.49
CA THR A 289 31.88 -28.24 5.46
C THR A 289 32.70 -27.43 6.44
#